data_AF-A0A8S3XEW0-F1
#
_entry.id   AF-A0A8S3XEW0-F1
#
_cell.length_a   1.000
_cell.length_b   1.000
_cell.length_c   1.000
_cell.angle_alpha   90.00
_cell.angle_beta   90.00
_cell.angle_gamma   90.00
#
_symmetry.space_group_name_H-M   'P 1'
#
loop_
_entity.id
_entity.type
_entity.pdbx_description
1 polymer ?
#
loop_
_entity_poly.entity_id
_entity_poly.type
_entity_poly.pdbx_seq_one_letter_code
_entity_poly.pdbx_strand_id
1 'polypeptide(L)'
;MANALLNFSMFHGVFIYQKHLDVGRTQMEVDSVHACIEIKLKNKEIKLPSDYVSTTREARKNPSPYEAIELTYDLFKDYTKPLRYNSIRPGQTKNDPMVTDIKVIKYDPLGLIWVKLDFTKDWMDLSHRPKRTITSSELLPTLIYIKVSHS
;
A
#
# COMPACT_ATOMS: atom_id res chain seq x y z
N MET A 1 -0.88 -3.50 -7.04
CA MET A 1 -1.22 -2.89 -5.73
C MET A 1 -2.70 -2.52 -5.60
N ALA A 2 -3.27 -1.71 -6.50
CA ALA A 2 -4.67 -1.23 -6.40
C ALA A 2 -5.72 -2.34 -6.23
N ASN A 3 -5.63 -3.44 -7.00
CA ASN A 3 -6.53 -4.59 -6.83
C ASN A 3 -6.45 -5.21 -5.43
N ALA A 4 -5.27 -5.26 -4.80
CA ALA A 4 -5.14 -5.83 -3.46
C ALA A 4 -5.82 -4.95 -2.39
N LEU A 5 -5.71 -3.62 -2.53
CA LEU A 5 -6.42 -2.67 -1.65
C LEU A 5 -7.93 -2.76 -1.84
N LEU A 6 -8.39 -2.89 -3.08
CA LEU A 6 -9.81 -3.12 -3.38
C LEU A 6 -10.31 -4.43 -2.75
N ASN A 7 -9.54 -5.52 -2.87
CA ASN A 7 -9.91 -6.80 -2.27
C ASN A 7 -9.99 -6.71 -0.75
N PHE A 8 -9.05 -6.00 -0.12
CA PHE A 8 -9.08 -5.74 1.31
C PHE A 8 -10.34 -4.94 1.71
N SER A 9 -10.66 -3.89 0.95
CA SER A 9 -11.86 -3.07 1.15
C SER A 9 -13.13 -3.92 1.05
N MET A 10 -13.22 -4.79 0.04
CA MET A 10 -14.35 -5.70 -0.16
C MET A 10 -14.46 -6.75 0.96
N PHE A 11 -13.34 -7.34 1.38
CA PHE A 11 -13.32 -8.39 2.40
C PHE A 11 -13.72 -7.85 3.78
N HIS A 12 -13.22 -6.68 4.15
CA HIS A 12 -13.51 -6.06 5.45
C HIS A 12 -14.74 -5.14 5.44
N GLY A 13 -15.29 -4.81 4.27
CA GLY A 13 -16.42 -3.87 4.15
C GLY A 13 -16.05 -2.42 4.48
N VAL A 14 -14.79 -2.02 4.33
CA VAL A 14 -14.27 -0.71 4.75
C VAL A 14 -13.85 0.12 3.54
N PHE A 15 -14.15 1.42 3.56
CA PHE A 15 -13.64 2.36 2.56
C PHE A 15 -12.16 2.68 2.80
N ILE A 16 -11.33 2.52 1.78
CA ILE A 16 -9.91 2.89 1.85
C ILE A 16 -9.66 4.11 0.99
N TYR A 17 -8.95 5.09 1.56
CA TYR A 17 -8.50 6.29 0.86
C TYR A 17 -6.98 6.26 0.71
N GLN A 18 -6.51 6.17 -0.52
CA GLN A 18 -5.09 6.30 -0.85
C GLN A 18 -4.85 7.71 -1.40
N LYS A 19 -4.22 8.56 -0.59
CA LYS A 19 -3.84 9.92 -0.96
C LYS A 19 -2.40 9.92 -1.48
N HIS A 20 -2.16 10.57 -2.60
CA HIS A 20 -0.81 10.80 -3.12
C HIS A 20 -0.27 12.10 -2.52
N LEU A 21 0.94 12.07 -1.98
CA LEU A 21 1.56 13.23 -1.36
C LEU A 21 2.30 14.04 -2.43
N ASP A 22 2.08 15.36 -2.41
CA ASP A 22 2.88 16.29 -3.19
C ASP A 22 4.19 16.62 -2.46
N VAL A 23 5.26 16.83 -3.23
CA VAL A 23 6.62 17.06 -2.72
C VAL A 23 6.65 18.28 -1.79
N GLY A 24 7.19 18.13 -0.58
CA GLY A 24 7.49 19.25 0.33
C GLY A 24 6.82 19.21 1.70
N ARG A 25 5.95 18.24 2.00
CA ARG A 25 5.43 17.99 3.36
C ARG A 25 5.28 16.49 3.61
N THR A 26 6.34 15.86 4.08
CA THR A 26 6.38 14.42 4.42
C THR A 26 6.89 14.26 5.84
N GLN A 27 5.97 14.01 6.77
CA GLN A 27 6.29 13.23 7.97
C GLN A 27 5.62 11.88 7.79
N MET A 28 6.34 10.92 7.21
CA MET A 28 5.89 9.53 7.18
C MET A 28 6.36 8.85 8.46
N GLU A 29 5.49 8.09 9.11
CA GLU A 29 5.91 7.28 10.28
C GLU A 29 7.06 6.34 9.93
N VAL A 30 7.10 5.86 8.69
CA VAL A 30 8.19 5.08 8.10
C VAL A 30 9.54 5.78 8.22
N ASP A 31 9.61 7.10 8.02
CA ASP A 31 10.87 7.86 8.10
C ASP A 31 11.45 7.81 9.52
N SER A 32 10.57 7.80 10.53
CA SER A 32 10.99 7.68 11.94
C SER A 32 11.58 6.30 12.25
N VAL A 33 11.09 5.24 11.61
CA VAL A 33 11.61 3.87 11.75
C VAL A 33 12.98 3.76 11.07
N HIS A 34 13.10 4.28 9.84
CA HIS A 34 14.37 4.31 9.11
C HIS A 34 15.47 5.01 9.92
N ALA A 35 15.16 6.19 10.47
CA ALA A 35 16.11 6.93 11.30
C ALA A 35 16.59 6.12 12.52
N CYS A 36 15.69 5.40 13.21
CA CYS A 36 16.06 4.57 14.37
C CYS A 36 17.00 3.41 13.98
N ILE A 37 16.71 2.74 12.87
CA ILE A 37 17.53 1.64 12.37
C ILE A 37 18.90 2.17 11.95
N GLU A 38 18.97 3.26 11.20
CA GLU A 38 20.23 3.87 10.76
C GLU A 38 21.14 4.27 11.91
N ILE A 39 20.58 4.84 12.98
CA ILE A 39 21.35 5.20 14.19
C ILE A 39 21.97 3.96 14.84
N LYS A 40 21.26 2.82 14.82
CA LYS A 40 21.80 1.56 15.36
C LYS A 40 22.77 0.86 14.42
N LEU A 41 22.56 0.94 13.11
CA LEU A 41 23.49 0.40 12.12
C LEU A 41 24.85 1.09 12.17
N LYS A 42 24.90 2.42 12.35
CA LYS A 42 26.17 3.18 12.39
C LYS A 42 27.13 2.75 13.49
N ASN A 43 26.64 2.14 14.56
CA ASN A 43 27.43 1.72 15.72
C ASN A 43 27.68 0.20 15.78
N LYS A 44 27.36 -0.55 14.73
CA LYS A 44 27.54 -2.01 14.66
C LYS A 44 28.28 -2.42 13.39
N GLU A 45 29.21 -3.36 13.54
CA GLU A 45 29.85 -4.02 12.41
C GLU A 45 28.95 -5.17 11.92
N ILE A 46 28.56 -5.15 10.66
CA ILE A 46 27.72 -6.19 10.06
C ILE A 46 28.58 -7.12 9.22
N LYS A 47 28.53 -8.41 9.55
CA LYS A 47 29.33 -9.45 8.88
C LYS A 47 28.46 -10.38 8.05
N LEU A 48 27.20 -10.56 8.46
CA LEU A 48 26.26 -11.47 7.83
C LEU A 48 24.92 -10.77 7.56
N PRO A 49 24.19 -11.14 6.49
CA PRO A 49 22.83 -10.66 6.24
C PRO A 49 21.85 -10.88 7.41
N SER A 50 22.04 -11.95 8.19
CA SER A 50 21.27 -12.24 9.40
C SER A 50 21.41 -11.15 10.48
N ASP A 51 22.54 -10.45 10.52
CA ASP A 51 22.82 -9.42 11.52
C ASP A 51 21.99 -8.15 11.30
N TYR A 52 21.50 -7.93 10.07
CA TYR A 52 20.56 -6.86 9.79
C TYR A 52 19.21 -7.10 10.47
N VAL A 53 18.75 -8.36 10.51
CA VAL A 53 17.47 -8.73 11.12
C VAL A 53 17.53 -8.53 12.63
N SER A 54 18.60 -9.01 13.27
CA SER A 54 18.81 -8.81 14.72
C SER A 54 18.93 -7.33 15.08
N THR A 55 19.71 -6.57 14.32
CA THR A 55 19.88 -5.13 14.56
C THR A 55 18.59 -4.34 14.36
N THR A 56 17.76 -4.72 13.39
CA THR A 56 16.45 -4.09 13.16
C THR A 56 15.48 -4.38 14.31
N ARG A 57 15.50 -5.60 14.87
CA ARG A 57 14.72 -5.95 16.06
C ARG A 57 15.18 -5.16 17.29
N GLU A 58 16.48 -4.93 17.44
CA GLU A 58 17.05 -4.15 18.55
C GLU A 58 16.86 -2.64 18.42
N ALA A 59 16.73 -2.11 17.21
CA ALA A 59 16.52 -0.68 16.97
C ALA A 59 15.17 -0.15 17.48
N ARG A 60 14.28 -1.06 17.91
CA ARG A 60 12.98 -0.76 18.50
C ARG A 60 13.14 -0.04 19.85
N LYS A 61 12.56 1.15 20.00
CA LYS A 61 12.40 1.81 21.31
C LYS A 61 11.34 1.06 22.12
N ASN A 62 11.58 0.79 23.40
CA ASN A 62 10.65 0.08 24.28
C ASN A 62 9.90 1.09 25.18
N PRO A 63 8.55 1.09 25.24
CA PRO A 63 7.59 0.26 24.51
C PRO A 63 7.49 0.63 23.02
N SER A 64 7.41 -0.39 22.16
CA SER A 64 7.59 -0.25 20.72
C SER A 64 6.28 -0.03 19.95
N PRO A 65 6.19 0.96 19.05
CA PRO A 65 4.99 1.18 18.23
C PRO A 65 4.88 0.27 16.99
N TYR A 66 5.91 -0.55 16.67
CA TYR A 66 5.93 -1.38 15.46
C TYR A 66 6.61 -2.74 15.66
N GLU A 67 6.27 -3.72 14.83
CA GLU A 67 6.81 -5.09 14.84
C GLU A 67 7.75 -5.34 13.65
N ALA A 68 8.87 -6.01 13.88
CA ALA A 68 9.84 -6.39 12.84
C ALA A 68 9.63 -7.86 12.44
N ILE A 69 9.09 -8.07 11.24
CA ILE A 69 8.78 -9.39 10.68
C ILE A 69 9.82 -9.72 9.59
N GLU A 70 10.38 -10.91 9.66
CA GLU A 70 11.30 -11.41 8.64
C GLU A 70 10.52 -11.97 7.46
N LEU A 71 10.89 -11.58 6.25
CA LEU A 71 10.16 -11.94 5.04
C LEU A 71 10.58 -13.33 4.57
N THR A 72 9.61 -14.23 4.38
CA THR A 72 9.81 -15.57 3.81
C THR A 72 9.29 -15.63 2.36
N TYR A 73 9.61 -16.69 1.63
CA TYR A 73 9.15 -16.90 0.25
C TYR A 73 7.62 -16.92 0.11
N ASP A 74 6.89 -17.23 1.19
CA ASP A 74 5.43 -17.19 1.24
C ASP A 74 4.84 -15.78 1.09
N LEU A 75 5.66 -14.73 1.25
CA LEU A 75 5.21 -13.34 1.10
C LEU A 75 4.88 -12.98 -0.36
N PHE A 76 5.55 -13.62 -1.32
CA PHE A 76 5.45 -13.22 -2.71
C PHE A 76 4.06 -13.53 -3.26
N LYS A 77 3.35 -12.49 -3.70
CA LYS A 77 2.00 -12.63 -4.26
C LYS A 77 2.08 -13.29 -5.64
N ASP A 78 1.22 -14.27 -5.86
CA ASP A 78 1.00 -14.86 -7.16
C ASP A 78 0.17 -13.91 -8.06
N TYR A 79 0.84 -13.34 -9.07
CA TYR A 79 0.24 -12.43 -10.04
C TYR A 79 -0.30 -13.14 -11.30
N THR A 80 -0.24 -14.47 -11.37
CA THR A 80 -0.88 -15.23 -12.46
C THR A 80 -2.41 -15.19 -12.36
N LYS A 81 -2.93 -14.91 -11.16
CA LYS A 81 -4.36 -14.78 -10.88
C LYS A 81 -5.00 -13.59 -11.60
N PRO A 82 -6.25 -13.73 -12.08
CA PRO A 82 -6.93 -12.64 -12.77
C PRO A 82 -7.10 -11.42 -11.86
N LEU A 83 -6.88 -10.24 -12.45
CA LEU A 83 -7.05 -8.95 -11.79
C LEU A 83 -8.43 -8.36 -12.13
N ARG A 84 -9.10 -7.77 -11.13
CA ARG A 84 -10.42 -7.13 -11.30
C ARG A 84 -10.36 -5.90 -12.20
N TYR A 85 -9.37 -5.06 -11.97
CA TYR A 85 -9.01 -3.92 -12.83
C TYR A 85 -7.64 -4.17 -13.46
N ASN A 86 -7.57 -4.05 -14.78
CA ASN A 86 -6.28 -4.14 -15.51
C ASN A 86 -5.45 -2.85 -15.35
N SER A 87 -6.10 -1.72 -15.10
CA SER A 87 -5.50 -0.39 -15.08
C SER A 87 -6.27 0.52 -14.15
N ILE A 88 -5.53 1.40 -13.46
CA ILE A 88 -6.07 2.54 -12.67
C ILE A 88 -5.91 3.87 -13.41
N ARG A 89 -5.59 3.83 -14.70
CA ARG A 89 -5.48 5.04 -15.52
C ARG A 89 -6.88 5.65 -15.70
N PRO A 90 -7.10 6.94 -15.37
CA PRO A 90 -8.40 7.57 -15.55
C PRO A 90 -8.75 7.73 -17.03
N GLY A 91 -7.76 8.14 -17.83
CA GLY A 91 -7.85 8.38 -19.27
C GLY A 91 -7.58 7.18 -20.17
N GLN A 92 -8.14 7.18 -21.39
CA GLN A 92 -7.89 6.18 -22.44
C GLN A 92 -6.99 6.74 -23.55
N THR A 93 -7.24 7.96 -24.00
CA THR A 93 -6.60 8.57 -25.17
C THR A 93 -5.32 9.37 -24.86
N LYS A 94 -4.59 9.73 -25.92
CA LYS A 94 -3.46 10.66 -25.84
C LYS A 94 -4.02 12.04 -25.47
N ASN A 95 -3.48 12.66 -24.41
CA ASN A 95 -3.95 13.88 -23.72
C ASN A 95 -4.99 13.68 -22.60
N ASP A 96 -5.45 12.46 -22.34
CA ASP A 96 -6.29 12.22 -21.17
C ASP A 96 -5.46 12.14 -19.87
N PRO A 97 -6.08 12.41 -18.70
CA PRO A 97 -5.40 12.31 -17.41
C PRO A 97 -4.73 10.95 -17.20
N MET A 98 -3.48 11.01 -16.74
CA MET A 98 -2.65 9.85 -16.45
C MET A 98 -2.68 9.51 -14.97
N VAL A 99 -2.09 8.37 -14.60
CA VAL A 99 -2.00 7.92 -13.21
C VAL A 99 -1.25 8.94 -12.34
N THR A 100 -0.30 9.68 -12.92
CA THR A 100 0.46 10.75 -12.26
C THR A 100 -0.38 11.94 -11.83
N ASP A 101 -1.53 12.14 -12.48
CA ASP A 101 -2.43 13.27 -12.19
C ASP A 101 -3.41 12.94 -11.06
N ILE A 102 -3.40 11.69 -10.58
CA ILE A 102 -4.28 11.24 -9.49
C ILE A 102 -3.76 11.77 -8.15
N LYS A 103 -4.63 12.48 -7.44
CA LYS A 103 -4.37 12.97 -6.08
C LYS A 103 -4.92 12.03 -5.02
N VAL A 104 -6.10 11.45 -5.25
CA VAL A 104 -6.72 10.53 -4.29
C VAL A 104 -7.42 9.40 -5.03
N ILE A 105 -7.24 8.17 -4.53
CA ILE A 105 -8.00 6.99 -4.92
C ILE A 105 -8.85 6.54 -3.74
N LYS A 106 -10.13 6.29 -3.98
CA LYS A 106 -11.06 5.68 -3.01
C LYS A 106 -11.45 4.29 -3.50
N TYR A 107 -11.20 3.30 -2.67
CA TYR A 107 -11.62 1.92 -2.88
C TYR A 107 -12.95 1.69 -2.14
N ASP A 108 -13.95 1.25 -2.91
CA ASP A 108 -15.30 1.00 -2.42
C ASP A 108 -15.48 -0.50 -2.10
N PRO A 109 -16.10 -0.87 -0.96
CA PRO A 109 -16.40 -2.27 -0.64
C PRO A 109 -17.32 -2.96 -1.66
N LEU A 110 -18.04 -2.21 -2.51
CA LEU A 110 -18.78 -2.76 -3.66
C LEU A 110 -17.88 -3.19 -4.82
N GLY A 111 -16.57 -2.99 -4.71
CA GLY A 111 -15.58 -3.36 -5.71
C GLY A 111 -15.47 -2.37 -6.86
N LEU A 112 -15.75 -1.09 -6.57
CA LEU A 112 -15.55 0.06 -7.45
C LEU A 112 -14.35 0.89 -6.99
N ILE A 113 -13.71 1.60 -7.92
CA ILE A 113 -12.60 2.50 -7.62
C ILE A 113 -12.96 3.90 -8.13
N TRP A 114 -12.89 4.88 -7.23
CA TRP A 114 -13.14 6.28 -7.52
C TRP A 114 -11.84 7.07 -7.44
N VAL A 115 -11.67 8.05 -8.33
CA VAL A 115 -10.47 8.87 -8.39
C VAL A 115 -10.80 10.36 -8.31
N LYS A 116 -9.90 11.12 -7.68
CA LYS A 116 -9.87 12.58 -7.73
C LYS A 116 -8.57 13.05 -8.36
N LEU A 117 -8.69 13.91 -9.36
CA LEU A 117 -7.56 14.61 -10.00
C LEU A 117 -7.23 15.94 -9.29
N ASP A 118 -8.18 16.47 -8.54
CA ASP A 118 -8.06 17.72 -7.78
C ASP A 118 -8.75 17.52 -6.42
N PHE A 119 -8.24 18.14 -5.37
CA PHE A 119 -8.85 18.08 -4.03
C PHE A 119 -10.21 18.78 -3.97
N THR A 120 -10.43 19.76 -4.83
CA THR A 120 -11.67 20.57 -4.89
C THR A 120 -12.76 19.98 -5.78
N LYS A 121 -12.39 19.12 -6.74
CA LYS A 121 -13.33 18.53 -7.69
C LYS A 121 -14.06 17.31 -7.11
N ASP A 122 -15.18 16.97 -7.74
CA ASP A 122 -15.97 15.78 -7.43
C ASP A 122 -15.24 14.49 -7.81
N TRP A 123 -15.71 13.39 -7.22
CA TRP A 123 -15.21 12.04 -7.51
C TRP A 123 -15.56 11.65 -8.94
N MET A 124 -14.58 11.07 -9.63
CA MET A 124 -14.74 10.50 -10.97
C MET A 124 -14.66 8.98 -10.87
N ASP A 125 -15.56 8.27 -11.56
CA ASP A 125 -15.44 6.83 -11.74
C ASP A 125 -14.31 6.50 -12.73
N LEU A 126 -13.63 5.38 -12.50
CA LEU A 126 -12.65 4.88 -13.46
C LEU A 126 -13.37 4.40 -14.73
N SER A 127 -12.96 4.97 -15.86
CA SER A 127 -13.50 4.63 -17.19
C SER A 127 -13.36 3.13 -17.55
N HIS A 128 -12.46 2.42 -16.87
CA HIS A 128 -12.30 0.98 -17.00
C HIS A 128 -13.38 0.23 -16.21
N ARG A 129 -14.32 -0.41 -16.90
CA ARG A 129 -15.30 -1.30 -16.26
C ARG A 129 -14.59 -2.49 -15.59
N PRO A 130 -14.96 -2.85 -14.35
CA PRO A 130 -14.41 -4.04 -13.71
C PRO A 130 -14.75 -5.29 -14.53
N LYS A 131 -13.79 -6.21 -14.67
CA LYS A 131 -14.08 -7.52 -15.29
C LYS A 131 -15.15 -8.25 -14.46
N ARG A 132 -16.16 -8.80 -15.15
CA ARG A 132 -17.22 -9.56 -14.49
C ARG A 132 -16.63 -10.83 -13.87
N THR A 133 -16.90 -10.97 -12.58
CA THR A 133 -16.75 -12.18 -11.78
C THR A 133 -15.31 -12.61 -11.51
N ILE A 134 -14.80 -12.18 -10.36
CA ILE A 134 -13.81 -12.98 -9.62
C ILE A 134 -14.46 -13.20 -8.27
N THR A 135 -14.80 -14.46 -7.98
CA THR A 135 -15.33 -14.89 -6.69
C THR A 135 -14.33 -14.49 -5.60
N SER A 136 -14.80 -14.00 -4.45
CA SER A 136 -13.95 -13.47 -3.38
C SER A 136 -12.84 -14.43 -2.93
N SER A 137 -13.01 -15.73 -3.15
CA SER A 137 -12.05 -16.81 -2.87
C SER A 137 -10.84 -16.88 -3.81
N GLU A 138 -10.88 -16.26 -4.99
CA GLU A 138 -9.82 -16.34 -6.01
C GLU A 138 -8.97 -15.05 -6.10
N LEU A 139 -9.35 -14.03 -5.34
CA LEU A 139 -8.69 -12.74 -5.32
C LEU A 139 -7.35 -12.80 -4.56
N LEU A 140 -6.40 -11.95 -4.99
CA LEU A 140 -5.04 -11.86 -4.43
C LEU A 140 -5.07 -11.92 -2.89
N PRO A 141 -4.17 -12.70 -2.26
CA PRO A 141 -4.11 -12.78 -0.81
C PRO A 141 -3.92 -11.39 -0.19
N THR A 142 -4.45 -11.27 1.02
CA THR A 142 -4.61 -10.07 1.83
C THR A 142 -3.35 -9.19 1.81
N LEU A 143 -3.53 -7.86 1.80
CA LEU A 143 -2.42 -6.96 2.10
C LEU A 143 -1.98 -7.22 3.54
N ILE A 144 -0.71 -7.59 3.71
CA ILE A 144 -0.08 -7.63 5.02
C ILE A 144 0.02 -6.17 5.45
N TYR A 145 -0.87 -5.77 6.35
CA TYR A 145 -0.79 -4.46 6.98
C TYR A 145 0.09 -4.58 8.22
N ILE A 146 1.03 -3.64 8.37
CA ILE A 146 1.71 -3.44 9.65
C ILE A 146 0.67 -2.78 10.56
N LYS A 147 0.22 -3.49 11.59
CA LYS A 147 -0.69 -2.93 12.59
C LYS A 147 0.11 -1.99 13.48
N VAL A 148 0.10 -0.69 13.18
CA VAL A 148 0.64 0.33 14.09
C VAL A 148 -0.41 0.53 15.19
N SER A 149 -0.16 -0.04 16.37
CA SER A 149 -0.99 0.21 17.55
C SER A 149 -0.69 1.60 18.09
N HIS A 150 -1.59 2.55 17.88
CA HIS A 150 -1.60 3.77 18.67
C HIS A 150 -2.23 3.46 20.03
N SER A 151 -1.42 3.59 21.08
CA SER A 151 -1.82 3.59 22.49
C SER A 151 -2.43 4.92 22.89
#